data_AF-A0A914K8U8-F1
#
_entry.id   AF-A0A914K8U8-F1
#
_cell.length_a   1.000
_cell.length_b   1.000
_cell.length_c   1.000
_cell.angle_alpha   90.00
_cell.angle_beta   90.00
_cell.angle_gamma   90.00
#
_symmetry.space_group_name_H-M   'P 1'
#
loop_
_entity.id
_entity.type
_entity.pdbx_description
1 polymer ?
#
loop_
_entity_poly.entity_id
_entity_poly.type
_entity_poly.pdbx_seq_one_letter_code
_entity_poly.pdbx_strand_id
1 'polypeptide(L)'
;IRDDLQMVLNNESDLFISFQKAIQDTSLGSIKSILLDVKKKARIIVTCYEFDDEKRQHLIALNETGMNSDDIVTIFVGLRGIAFGTRFPATNLTDVDEISQTQAIWVQDPEMPQDGMNDKAKSGASNVFFLDFEVRNVSKEFVENAIEKAKNWPFFCDNCTFTSSYLRYLHDSFYMYALGLNRTMKSNNDITALSKGAEIVANMEGSFIGVTGVVNINYGGYRDSVFEFSGLDIKYDSRVFLLITNNGSGTFLRIPENMNLGSAWELQKGIKPLDVPICGFEGKTCPSNLWNDYGIYIMAVIIVLIIIVMSAAIYAHRYHKRQNQKLDQLWQISFAELKNPPKIKSTHISQNSLESKSTNNTMKSSHNPMAETKNYKYFVYRQENVA
;
A
#
# COMPACT_ATOMS: atom_id res chain seq x y z
N ILE A 1 -5.37 8.58 26.84
CA ILE A 1 -5.29 7.76 25.59
C ILE A 1 -3.91 7.80 24.95
N ARG A 2 -3.39 8.97 24.53
CA ARG A 2 -2.05 9.05 23.90
C ARG A 2 -0.95 8.39 24.74
N ASP A 3 -0.82 8.83 25.99
CA ASP A 3 0.24 8.36 26.89
C ASP A 3 0.02 6.90 27.29
N ASP A 4 -1.24 6.48 27.47
CA ASP A 4 -1.60 5.08 27.74
C ASP A 4 -1.20 4.16 26.59
N LEU A 5 -1.52 4.54 25.34
CA LEU A 5 -1.16 3.76 24.16
C LEU A 5 0.35 3.65 24.01
N GLN A 6 1.08 4.74 24.26
CA GLN A 6 2.54 4.72 24.20
C GLN A 6 3.14 3.84 25.30
N MET A 7 2.60 3.89 26.52
CA MET A 7 3.04 3.03 27.62
C MET A 7 2.82 1.54 27.29
N VAL A 8 1.66 1.20 26.73
CA VAL A 8 1.36 -0.19 26.34
C VAL A 8 2.27 -0.65 25.19
N LEU A 9 2.42 0.16 24.15
CA LEU A 9 3.25 -0.21 22.98
C LEU A 9 4.73 -0.32 23.32
N ASN A 10 5.24 0.47 24.28
CA ASN A 10 6.64 0.36 24.71
C ASN A 10 6.96 -0.98 25.41
N ASN A 11 5.94 -1.68 25.92
CA ASN A 11 6.12 -3.00 26.54
C ASN A 11 6.12 -4.15 25.52
N GLU A 12 5.71 -3.89 24.27
CA GLU A 12 5.63 -4.88 23.20
C GLU A 12 6.81 -4.70 22.23
N SER A 13 7.70 -5.69 22.16
CA SER A 13 8.93 -5.60 21.32
C SER A 13 8.65 -5.52 19.82
N ASP A 14 7.48 -5.99 19.40
CA ASP A 14 7.14 -6.23 18.00
C ASP A 14 6.30 -5.09 17.39
N LEU A 15 5.92 -4.09 18.20
CA LEU A 15 5.12 -2.95 17.78
C LEU A 15 5.88 -1.64 18.04
N PHE A 16 5.89 -0.73 17.06
CA PHE A 16 6.51 0.58 17.21
C PHE A 16 5.66 1.68 16.59
N ILE A 17 5.71 2.87 17.18
CA ILE A 17 5.02 4.04 16.68
C ILE A 17 5.93 4.74 15.66
N SER A 18 5.59 4.66 14.37
CA SER A 18 6.38 5.31 13.30
C SER A 18 6.03 6.79 13.10
N PHE A 19 4.82 7.21 13.51
CA PHE A 19 4.34 8.58 13.39
C PHE A 19 3.35 8.90 14.52
N GLN A 20 3.49 10.10 15.08
CA GLN A 20 2.60 10.61 16.13
C GLN A 20 2.36 12.09 15.90
N LYS A 21 1.09 12.51 15.97
CA LYS A 21 0.72 13.93 15.85
C LYS A 21 -0.57 14.20 16.62
N ALA A 22 -0.58 15.29 17.38
CA ALA A 22 -1.82 15.84 17.92
C ALA A 22 -2.51 16.67 16.83
N ILE A 23 -3.79 16.41 16.60
CA ILE A 23 -4.60 17.14 15.61
C ILE A 23 -5.19 18.35 16.33
N GLN A 24 -4.73 19.54 15.98
CA GLN A 24 -5.28 20.81 16.52
C GLN A 24 -6.34 21.41 15.60
N ASP A 25 -6.13 21.28 14.28
CA ASP A 25 -7.09 21.66 13.26
C ASP A 25 -7.68 20.39 12.65
N THR A 26 -8.98 20.18 12.89
CA THR A 26 -9.76 19.05 12.39
C THR A 26 -10.42 19.33 11.05
N SER A 27 -10.09 20.45 10.39
CA SER A 27 -10.56 20.73 9.03
C SER A 27 -10.16 19.63 8.04
N LEU A 28 -11.03 19.39 7.06
CA LEU A 28 -10.81 18.40 6.01
C LEU A 28 -9.43 18.54 5.33
N GLY A 29 -8.98 19.77 5.07
CA GLY A 29 -7.68 20.03 4.44
C GLY A 29 -6.50 19.63 5.33
N SER A 30 -6.57 19.95 6.63
CA SER A 30 -5.57 19.57 7.63
C SER A 30 -5.49 18.04 7.77
N ILE A 31 -6.63 17.37 7.93
CA ILE A 31 -6.67 15.91 8.08
C ILE A 31 -6.10 15.21 6.85
N LYS A 32 -6.43 15.66 5.63
CA LYS A 32 -5.85 15.13 4.39
C LYS A 32 -4.32 15.23 4.36
N SER A 33 -3.78 16.40 4.73
CA SER A 33 -2.32 16.59 4.75
C SER A 33 -1.66 15.61 5.72
N ILE A 34 -2.26 15.41 6.90
CA ILE A 34 -1.76 14.47 7.91
C ILE A 34 -1.81 13.04 7.37
N LEU A 35 -2.94 12.64 6.77
CA LEU A 35 -3.11 11.31 6.18
C LEU A 35 -2.09 11.02 5.08
N LEU A 36 -1.80 11.99 4.21
CA LEU A 36 -0.78 11.85 3.16
C LEU A 36 0.64 11.69 3.72
N ASP A 37 0.95 12.30 4.86
CA ASP A 37 2.22 12.11 5.54
C ASP A 37 2.31 10.76 6.26
N VAL A 38 1.20 10.31 6.86
CA VAL A 38 1.08 8.99 7.48
C VAL A 38 1.21 7.88 6.45
N LYS A 39 0.62 8.04 5.26
CA LYS A 39 0.72 7.08 4.14
C LYS A 39 2.16 6.78 3.73
N LYS A 40 3.12 7.66 4.02
CA LYS A 40 4.55 7.44 3.73
C LYS A 40 5.28 6.66 4.84
N LYS A 41 4.64 6.37 5.97
CA LYS A 41 5.30 5.85 7.18
C LYS A 41 4.58 4.69 7.88
N ALA A 42 3.27 4.54 7.65
CA ALA A 42 2.46 3.54 8.31
C ALA A 42 1.33 3.03 7.40
N ARG A 43 0.81 1.84 7.75
CA ARG A 43 -0.41 1.25 7.18
C ARG A 43 -1.52 1.05 8.19
N ILE A 44 -1.18 0.95 9.47
CA ILE A 44 -2.14 0.94 10.57
C ILE A 44 -2.16 2.33 11.19
N ILE A 45 -3.33 2.95 11.20
CA ILE A 45 -3.54 4.30 11.72
C ILE A 45 -4.46 4.18 12.93
N VAL A 46 -3.99 4.57 14.10
CA VAL A 46 -4.83 4.66 15.30
C VAL A 46 -5.14 6.12 15.56
N THR A 47 -6.42 6.46 15.62
CA THR A 47 -6.86 7.83 15.91
C THR A 47 -7.89 7.87 17.02
N CYS A 48 -7.98 9.02 17.67
CA CYS A 48 -8.93 9.29 18.73
C CYS A 48 -9.51 10.68 18.45
N TYR A 49 -10.81 10.74 18.24
CA TYR A 49 -11.57 11.97 18.03
C TYR A 49 -12.67 12.07 19.07
N GLU A 50 -12.94 13.28 19.52
CA GLU A 50 -13.95 13.54 20.55
C GLU A 50 -15.34 13.66 19.92
N PHE A 51 -15.44 14.33 18.77
CA PHE A 51 -16.71 14.67 18.14
C PHE A 51 -17.00 13.83 16.88
N ASP A 52 -18.30 13.66 16.59
CA ASP A 52 -18.78 12.90 15.43
C ASP A 52 -18.38 13.57 14.11
N ASP A 53 -18.41 14.90 14.05
CA ASP A 53 -18.02 15.66 12.86
C ASP A 53 -16.56 15.49 12.49
N GLU A 54 -15.66 15.40 13.48
CA GLU A 54 -14.23 15.21 13.25
C GLU A 54 -13.95 13.83 12.65
N LYS A 55 -14.62 12.80 13.19
CA LYS A 55 -14.57 11.44 12.63
C LYS A 55 -15.12 11.42 11.21
N ARG A 56 -16.26 12.07 10.96
CA ARG A 56 -16.85 12.18 9.61
C ARG A 56 -15.90 12.87 8.63
N GLN A 57 -15.27 13.98 9.03
CA GLN A 57 -14.27 14.65 8.20
C GLN A 57 -13.06 13.75 7.91
N HIS A 58 -12.65 12.92 8.87
CA HIS A 58 -11.61 11.92 8.65
C HIS A 58 -12.04 10.86 7.62
N LEU A 59 -13.28 10.37 7.68
CA LEU A 59 -13.80 9.42 6.68
C LEU A 59 -13.78 10.02 5.27
N ILE A 60 -14.22 11.26 5.13
CA ILE A 60 -14.17 11.98 3.84
C ILE A 60 -12.71 12.10 3.38
N ALA A 61 -11.79 12.44 4.29
CA ALA A 61 -10.37 12.56 3.96
C ALA A 61 -9.77 11.22 3.52
N LEU A 62 -10.15 10.09 4.11
CA LEU A 62 -9.72 8.75 3.70
C LEU A 62 -10.15 8.44 2.25
N ASN A 63 -11.39 8.77 1.89
CA ASN A 63 -11.88 8.61 0.52
C ASN A 63 -11.11 9.49 -0.47
N GLU A 64 -11.00 10.80 -0.18
CA GLU A 64 -10.41 11.76 -1.11
C GLU A 64 -8.89 11.61 -1.27
N THR A 65 -8.22 10.92 -0.34
CA THR A 65 -6.79 10.56 -0.45
C THR A 65 -6.56 9.16 -1.04
N GLY A 66 -7.63 8.43 -1.36
CA GLY A 66 -7.56 7.03 -1.81
C GLY A 66 -6.93 6.11 -0.77
N MET A 67 -7.17 6.41 0.51
CA MET A 67 -6.72 5.62 1.66
C MET A 67 -7.82 4.70 2.20
N ASN A 68 -8.95 4.60 1.51
CA ASN A 68 -10.00 3.60 1.73
C ASN A 68 -9.77 2.29 0.93
N SER A 69 -8.50 1.97 0.66
CA SER A 69 -8.06 0.80 -0.10
C SER A 69 -7.72 -0.40 0.79
N ASP A 70 -7.34 -1.52 0.16
CA ASP A 70 -6.89 -2.78 0.78
C ASP A 70 -5.47 -2.71 1.39
N ASP A 71 -4.83 -1.53 1.42
CA ASP A 71 -3.47 -1.33 1.92
C ASP A 71 -3.44 -0.71 3.32
N ILE A 72 -4.49 0.04 3.70
CA ILE A 72 -4.50 0.84 4.93
C ILE A 72 -5.63 0.39 5.84
N VAL A 73 -5.39 0.38 7.15
CA VAL A 73 -6.37 0.15 8.19
C VAL A 73 -6.39 1.34 9.12
N THR A 74 -7.59 1.87 9.39
CA THR A 74 -7.79 2.92 10.38
C THR A 74 -8.57 2.38 11.57
N ILE A 75 -8.09 2.59 12.78
CA ILE A 75 -8.74 2.21 14.02
C ILE A 75 -9.11 3.47 14.79
N PHE A 76 -10.40 3.68 14.99
CA PHE A 76 -10.94 4.71 15.86
C PHE A 76 -11.06 4.16 17.27
N VAL A 77 -10.31 4.76 18.19
CA VAL A 77 -10.43 4.46 19.62
C VAL A 77 -11.51 5.36 20.19
N GLY A 78 -12.59 4.74 20.67
CA GLY A 78 -13.73 5.39 21.30
C GLY A 78 -13.89 4.93 22.76
N LEU A 79 -14.59 5.75 23.55
CA LEU A 79 -14.99 5.42 24.92
C LEU A 79 -16.48 5.66 25.13
N ARG A 80 -17.27 5.68 24.05
CA ARG A 80 -18.71 6.02 24.08
C ARG A 80 -19.60 4.79 23.98
N GLY A 81 -19.06 3.64 23.58
CA GLY A 81 -19.80 2.42 23.28
C GLY A 81 -20.94 2.68 22.31
N ILE A 82 -20.63 3.26 21.14
CA ILE A 82 -21.60 3.45 20.04
C ILE A 82 -21.05 3.12 18.64
N ALA A 83 -19.81 2.63 18.52
CA ALA A 83 -19.23 2.21 17.24
C ALA A 83 -19.37 3.28 16.12
N PHE A 84 -19.95 2.94 14.95
CA PHE A 84 -20.19 3.87 13.85
C PHE A 84 -21.44 4.74 14.05
N GLY A 85 -22.11 4.60 15.19
CA GLY A 85 -23.20 5.46 15.61
C GLY A 85 -22.76 6.87 16.00
N THR A 86 -23.72 7.76 15.98
CA THR A 86 -23.59 9.13 16.47
C THR A 86 -24.45 9.34 17.71
N ARG A 87 -24.32 10.51 18.34
CA ARG A 87 -25.23 10.90 19.43
C ARG A 87 -26.68 11.15 18.98
N PHE A 88 -26.93 11.23 17.68
CA PHE A 88 -28.22 11.59 17.13
C PHE A 88 -29.08 10.35 16.87
N PRO A 89 -30.40 10.41 17.16
CA PRO A 89 -31.30 9.35 16.77
C PRO A 89 -31.33 9.25 15.24
N ALA A 90 -31.48 8.03 14.73
CA ALA A 90 -31.66 7.81 13.31
C ALA A 90 -32.90 8.56 12.79
N THR A 91 -32.70 9.41 11.80
CA THR A 91 -33.81 10.14 11.14
C THR A 91 -34.46 9.31 10.05
N ASN A 92 -33.69 8.42 9.42
CA ASN A 92 -34.12 7.51 8.36
C ASN A 92 -33.61 6.09 8.64
N LEU A 93 -34.31 5.08 8.12
CA LEU A 93 -33.99 3.67 8.33
C LEU A 93 -32.79 3.15 7.51
N THR A 94 -32.29 3.92 6.55
CA THR A 94 -31.29 3.46 5.56
C THR A 94 -29.84 3.71 5.96
N ASP A 95 -29.59 4.54 6.97
CA ASP A 95 -28.25 4.89 7.42
C ASP A 95 -28.17 4.87 8.95
N VAL A 96 -28.54 3.71 9.50
CA VAL A 96 -28.51 3.44 10.93
C VAL A 96 -27.33 2.53 11.22
N ASP A 97 -26.60 2.82 12.30
CA ASP A 97 -25.64 1.88 12.84
C ASP A 97 -26.41 0.74 13.55
N GLU A 98 -26.31 -0.49 13.05
CA GLU A 98 -27.09 -1.62 13.57
C GLU A 98 -26.79 -1.94 15.04
N ILE A 99 -25.54 -1.74 15.47
CA ILE A 99 -25.10 -2.05 16.84
C ILE A 99 -25.74 -1.08 17.85
N SER A 100 -25.62 0.23 17.62
CA SER A 100 -26.10 1.28 18.51
C SER A 100 -27.54 1.74 18.25
N GLN A 101 -28.11 1.39 17.09
CA GLN A 101 -29.41 1.86 16.60
C GLN A 101 -29.52 3.39 16.47
N THR A 102 -28.40 4.05 16.21
CA THR A 102 -28.31 5.51 16.04
C THR A 102 -28.00 5.89 14.60
N GLN A 103 -28.07 7.18 14.28
CA GLN A 103 -27.68 7.67 12.97
C GLN A 103 -26.20 7.34 12.70
N ALA A 104 -25.89 6.75 11.54
CA ALA A 104 -24.53 6.39 11.19
C ALA A 104 -23.64 7.63 10.96
N ILE A 105 -22.36 7.51 11.32
CA ILE A 105 -21.39 8.62 11.39
C ILE A 105 -21.03 9.25 10.05
N TRP A 106 -21.30 8.57 8.94
CA TRP A 106 -21.10 9.12 7.59
C TRP A 106 -22.22 10.08 7.16
N VAL A 107 -23.36 10.08 7.87
CA VAL A 107 -24.47 10.99 7.57
C VAL A 107 -24.25 12.32 8.26
N GLN A 108 -24.33 13.39 7.48
CA GLN A 108 -24.27 14.75 7.99
C GLN A 108 -25.43 15.02 8.96
N ASP A 109 -25.14 15.70 10.06
CA ASP A 109 -26.15 16.17 11.01
C ASP A 109 -27.29 16.91 10.27
N PRO A 110 -28.56 16.49 10.42
CA PRO A 110 -29.70 17.16 9.81
C PRO A 110 -29.87 18.63 10.24
N GLU A 111 -29.35 19.01 11.42
CA GLU A 111 -29.37 20.39 11.91
C GLU A 111 -28.33 21.29 11.21
N MET A 112 -27.39 20.70 10.46
CA MET A 112 -26.35 21.40 9.72
C MET A 112 -26.62 21.48 8.20
N PRO A 113 -26.04 22.48 7.51
CA PRO A 113 -26.10 22.54 6.05
C PRO A 113 -25.57 21.26 5.40
N GLN A 114 -26.36 20.67 4.51
CA GLN A 114 -25.98 19.46 3.80
C GLN A 114 -24.83 19.74 2.83
N ASP A 115 -23.72 19.00 2.97
CA ASP A 115 -22.49 19.18 2.20
C ASP A 115 -22.40 18.27 0.95
N GLY A 116 -23.34 17.33 0.80
CA GLY A 116 -23.35 16.36 -0.29
C GLY A 116 -22.22 15.32 -0.24
N MET A 117 -21.56 15.15 0.92
CA MET A 117 -20.40 14.26 1.07
C MET A 117 -20.69 12.93 1.76
N ASN A 118 -21.96 12.61 2.04
CA ASN A 118 -22.35 11.39 2.75
C ASN A 118 -21.84 10.12 2.06
N ASP A 119 -21.94 10.03 0.73
CA ASP A 119 -21.45 8.86 -0.03
C ASP A 119 -19.92 8.72 0.05
N LYS A 120 -19.20 9.84 0.05
CA LYS A 120 -17.74 9.86 0.21
C LYS A 120 -17.35 9.41 1.62
N ALA A 121 -18.03 9.93 2.64
CA ALA A 121 -17.83 9.54 4.02
C ALA A 121 -18.12 8.05 4.23
N LYS A 122 -19.23 7.55 3.67
CA LYS A 122 -19.62 6.13 3.75
C LYS A 122 -18.57 5.24 3.09
N SER A 123 -18.17 5.55 1.87
CA SER A 123 -17.10 4.82 1.18
C SER A 123 -15.73 4.95 1.85
N GLY A 124 -15.48 6.02 2.61
CA GLY A 124 -14.28 6.20 3.43
C GLY A 124 -14.28 5.36 4.71
N ALA A 125 -15.44 4.88 5.16
CA ALA A 125 -15.57 4.02 6.34
C ALA A 125 -15.21 2.54 6.07
N SER A 126 -14.99 2.15 4.82
CA SER A 126 -14.86 0.76 4.42
C SER A 126 -13.73 0.01 5.13
N ASN A 127 -12.62 0.69 5.41
CA ASN A 127 -11.41 0.16 6.07
C ASN A 127 -11.18 0.76 7.47
N VAL A 128 -12.27 1.22 8.08
CA VAL A 128 -12.26 1.74 9.45
C VAL A 128 -12.77 0.66 10.39
N PHE A 129 -12.14 0.56 11.55
CA PHE A 129 -12.59 -0.25 12.67
C PHE A 129 -12.73 0.64 13.90
N PHE A 130 -13.59 0.25 14.83
CA PHE A 130 -13.73 0.88 16.13
C PHE A 130 -13.21 -0.06 17.21
N LEU A 131 -12.41 0.49 18.10
CA LEU A 131 -12.15 -0.10 19.41
C LEU A 131 -12.88 0.76 20.43
N ASP A 132 -14.01 0.28 20.95
CA ASP A 132 -14.89 1.04 21.83
C ASP A 132 -15.29 0.19 23.05
N PHE A 133 -15.93 0.79 24.05
CA PHE A 133 -16.61 0.00 25.08
C PHE A 133 -17.72 -0.84 24.46
N GLU A 134 -18.03 -1.97 25.11
CA GLU A 134 -19.15 -2.82 24.73
C GLU A 134 -20.43 -2.00 24.50
N VAL A 135 -21.00 -2.09 23.30
CA VAL A 135 -22.22 -1.38 22.97
C VAL A 135 -23.40 -2.12 23.61
N ARG A 136 -24.10 -1.39 24.49
CA ARG A 136 -25.31 -1.88 25.15
C ARG A 136 -26.47 -0.98 24.81
N ASN A 137 -27.50 -1.58 24.22
CA ASN A 137 -28.76 -0.90 23.94
C ASN A 137 -29.45 -0.56 25.25
N VAL A 138 -29.47 0.74 25.55
CA VAL A 138 -30.20 1.29 26.68
C VAL A 138 -31.67 1.40 26.31
N SER A 139 -32.58 1.12 27.24
CA SER A 139 -34.01 1.22 26.96
C SER A 139 -34.38 2.66 26.60
N LYS A 140 -35.28 2.81 25.60
CA LYS A 140 -35.80 4.14 25.21
C LYS A 140 -36.45 4.86 26.40
N GLU A 141 -37.19 4.11 27.21
CA GLU A 141 -37.81 4.60 28.44
C GLU A 141 -36.80 5.22 29.42
N PHE A 142 -35.61 4.62 29.60
CA PHE A 142 -34.59 5.19 30.47
C PHE A 142 -34.08 6.54 29.96
N VAL A 143 -33.85 6.64 28.65
CA VAL A 143 -33.37 7.88 28.01
C VAL A 143 -34.45 8.97 28.08
N GLU A 144 -35.70 8.64 27.75
CA GLU A 144 -36.84 9.57 27.80
C GLU A 144 -37.07 10.11 29.23
N ASN A 145 -37.05 9.22 30.23
CA ASN A 145 -37.19 9.60 31.64
C ASN A 145 -36.03 10.51 32.10
N ALA A 146 -34.80 10.24 31.66
CA ALA A 146 -33.66 11.09 31.98
C ALA A 146 -33.81 12.50 31.39
N ILE A 147 -34.26 12.61 30.13
CA ILE A 147 -34.53 13.90 29.48
C ILE A 147 -35.66 14.65 30.20
N GLU A 148 -36.74 13.95 30.55
CA GLU A 148 -37.86 14.54 31.28
C GLU A 148 -37.44 15.07 32.66
N LYS A 149 -36.61 14.31 33.39
CA LYS A 149 -36.06 14.76 34.68
C LYS A 149 -35.11 15.94 34.54
N ALA A 150 -34.34 16.01 33.46
CA ALA A 150 -33.44 17.13 33.20
C ALA A 150 -34.18 18.46 32.95
N LYS A 151 -35.46 18.43 32.55
CA LYS A 151 -36.32 19.63 32.46
C LYS A 151 -36.65 20.21 33.84
N ASN A 152 -36.54 19.42 34.89
CA ASN A 152 -36.85 19.82 36.26
C ASN A 152 -35.57 20.19 37.05
N TRP A 153 -35.74 20.57 38.32
CA TRP A 153 -34.62 20.81 39.23
C TRP A 153 -33.67 19.59 39.26
N PRO A 154 -32.33 19.79 39.26
CA PRO A 154 -31.61 21.06 39.38
C PRO A 154 -31.24 21.72 38.02
N PHE A 155 -31.54 21.08 36.89
CA PHE A 155 -30.96 21.45 35.60
C PHE A 155 -31.82 22.42 34.79
N PHE A 156 -33.16 22.36 34.90
CA PHE A 156 -34.09 23.24 34.20
C PHE A 156 -33.82 23.34 32.68
N CYS A 157 -33.52 22.21 32.04
CA CYS A 157 -33.15 22.18 30.63
C CYS A 157 -34.36 22.03 29.71
N ASP A 158 -34.92 23.14 29.24
CA ASP A 158 -36.12 23.13 28.39
C ASP A 158 -35.87 22.57 26.98
N ASN A 159 -34.67 22.77 26.43
CA ASN A 159 -34.31 22.38 25.06
C ASN A 159 -33.42 21.12 24.98
N CYS A 160 -33.33 20.32 26.04
CA CYS A 160 -32.57 19.08 26.01
C CYS A 160 -33.28 18.01 25.15
N THR A 161 -32.66 17.61 24.04
CA THR A 161 -33.19 16.62 23.10
C THR A 161 -32.38 15.32 23.07
N PHE A 162 -31.13 15.33 23.55
CA PHE A 162 -30.24 14.17 23.57
C PHE A 162 -29.55 14.02 24.92
N THR A 163 -29.05 12.82 25.20
CA THR A 163 -28.29 12.51 26.41
C THR A 163 -26.84 12.18 26.08
N SER A 164 -25.95 12.37 27.05
CA SER A 164 -24.58 11.90 26.92
C SER A 164 -24.54 10.37 26.93
N SER A 165 -23.69 9.78 26.09
CA SER A 165 -23.36 8.34 26.14
C SER A 165 -22.87 7.89 27.53
N TYR A 166 -22.37 8.82 28.35
CA TYR A 166 -21.90 8.54 29.70
C TYR A 166 -23.02 8.41 30.76
N LEU A 167 -24.27 8.80 30.44
CA LEU A 167 -25.39 8.80 31.37
C LEU A 167 -25.61 7.42 32.03
N ARG A 168 -25.53 6.35 31.24
CA ARG A 168 -25.70 4.97 31.70
C ARG A 168 -24.62 4.54 32.70
N TYR A 169 -23.38 4.98 32.50
CA TYR A 169 -22.28 4.68 33.43
C TYR A 169 -22.42 5.49 34.72
N LEU A 170 -22.89 6.73 34.64
CA LEU A 170 -23.17 7.55 35.83
C LEU A 170 -24.29 6.92 36.67
N HIS A 171 -25.36 6.44 36.03
CA HIS A 171 -26.43 5.71 36.70
C HIS A 171 -25.88 4.49 37.46
N ASP A 172 -25.13 3.64 36.78
CA ASP A 172 -24.61 2.41 37.39
C ASP A 172 -23.58 2.69 38.50
N SER A 173 -22.80 3.77 38.36
CA SER A 173 -21.87 4.22 39.41
C SER A 173 -22.61 4.65 40.68
N PHE A 174 -23.72 5.37 40.54
CA PHE A 174 -24.54 5.76 41.68
C PHE A 174 -25.27 4.56 42.30
N TYR A 175 -25.75 3.64 41.48
CA TYR A 175 -26.38 2.41 41.96
C TYR A 175 -25.39 1.52 42.74
N MET A 176 -24.16 1.37 42.23
CA MET A 176 -23.05 0.73 42.94
C MET A 176 -22.80 1.37 44.31
N TYR A 177 -22.74 2.70 44.37
CA TYR A 177 -22.57 3.43 45.63
C TYR A 177 -23.70 3.11 46.63
N ALA A 178 -24.95 3.14 46.18
CA ALA A 178 -26.11 2.80 47.02
C ALA A 178 -26.06 1.34 47.54
N LEU A 179 -25.60 0.40 46.71
CA LEU A 179 -25.38 -0.99 47.13
C LEU A 179 -24.28 -1.09 48.19
N GLY A 180 -23.17 -0.36 48.01
CA GLY A 180 -22.08 -0.28 48.99
C GLY A 180 -22.54 0.27 50.34
N LEU A 181 -23.35 1.33 50.36
CA LEU A 181 -23.97 1.87 51.58
C LEU A 181 -24.83 0.82 52.29
N ASN A 182 -25.73 0.17 51.55
CA ASN A 182 -26.64 -0.84 52.10
C ASN A 182 -25.86 -2.04 52.70
N ARG A 183 -24.85 -2.54 51.97
CA ARG A 183 -23.99 -3.63 52.46
C ARG A 183 -23.20 -3.23 53.71
N THR A 184 -22.70 -1.99 53.76
CA THR A 184 -21.96 -1.47 54.93
C THR A 184 -22.84 -1.38 56.17
N MET A 185 -24.07 -0.88 56.03
CA MET A 185 -25.04 -0.84 57.14
C MET A 185 -25.40 -2.24 57.62
N LYS A 186 -25.62 -3.18 56.69
CA LYS A 186 -25.97 -4.57 57.02
C LYS A 186 -24.85 -5.33 57.72
N SER A 187 -23.60 -5.14 57.28
CA SER A 187 -22.43 -5.81 57.86
C SER A 187 -22.17 -5.34 59.29
N ASN A 188 -22.31 -4.04 59.56
CA ASN A 188 -22.05 -3.45 60.87
C ASN A 188 -23.28 -3.43 61.80
N ASN A 189 -24.49 -3.66 61.26
CA ASN A 189 -25.76 -3.43 61.95
C ASN A 189 -25.86 -2.04 62.61
N ASP A 190 -25.20 -1.05 62.01
CA ASP A 190 -25.08 0.31 62.54
C ASP A 190 -24.97 1.33 61.39
N ILE A 191 -25.72 2.42 61.52
CA ILE A 191 -25.71 3.54 60.57
C ILE A 191 -24.45 4.40 60.70
N THR A 192 -23.79 4.41 61.87
CA THR A 192 -22.56 5.18 62.07
C THR A 192 -21.41 4.69 61.20
N ALA A 193 -21.47 3.43 60.73
CA ALA A 193 -20.52 2.87 59.78
C ALA A 193 -20.49 3.61 58.44
N LEU A 194 -21.54 4.36 58.08
CA LEU A 194 -21.55 5.20 56.88
C LEU A 194 -20.57 6.40 56.96
N SER A 195 -20.07 6.73 58.14
CA SER A 195 -18.98 7.72 58.29
C SER A 195 -17.62 7.16 57.85
N LYS A 196 -17.50 5.83 57.70
CA LYS A 196 -16.25 5.15 57.35
C LYS A 196 -16.19 4.89 55.85
N GLY A 197 -15.73 5.87 55.09
CA GLY A 197 -15.64 5.80 53.62
C GLY A 197 -14.90 4.56 53.09
N ALA A 198 -13.83 4.12 53.75
CA ALA A 198 -13.07 2.94 53.34
C ALA A 198 -13.90 1.65 53.41
N GLU A 199 -14.76 1.49 54.43
CA GLU A 199 -15.66 0.34 54.53
C GLU A 199 -16.72 0.37 53.44
N ILE A 200 -17.21 1.56 53.07
CA ILE A 200 -18.17 1.71 51.97
C ILE A 200 -17.54 1.24 50.66
N VAL A 201 -16.33 1.71 50.34
CA VAL A 201 -15.60 1.33 49.12
C VAL A 201 -15.32 -0.18 49.09
N ALA A 202 -14.85 -0.77 50.20
CA ALA A 202 -14.64 -2.21 50.29
C ALA A 202 -15.93 -3.02 50.04
N ASN A 203 -17.08 -2.51 50.50
CA ASN A 203 -18.38 -3.16 50.29
C ASN A 203 -19.00 -2.90 48.90
N MET A 204 -18.38 -2.09 48.03
CA MET A 204 -18.81 -1.94 46.63
C MET A 204 -18.40 -3.13 45.76
N GLU A 205 -17.43 -3.94 46.21
CA GLU A 205 -16.98 -5.14 45.49
C GLU A 205 -18.15 -6.09 45.17
N GLY A 206 -18.10 -6.70 43.99
CA GLY A 206 -19.04 -7.73 43.56
C GLY A 206 -19.86 -7.32 42.34
N SER A 207 -20.90 -8.11 42.06
CA SER A 207 -21.64 -8.00 40.82
C SER A 207 -23.07 -7.50 41.04
N PHE A 208 -23.58 -6.73 40.08
CA PHE A 208 -24.97 -6.31 40.03
C PHE A 208 -25.43 -6.10 38.58
N ILE A 209 -26.74 -6.04 38.36
CA ILE A 209 -27.32 -5.73 37.06
C ILE A 209 -27.67 -4.23 37.07
N GLY A 210 -26.95 -3.47 36.24
CA GLY A 210 -27.21 -2.06 35.98
C GLY A 210 -27.87 -1.84 34.62
N VAL A 211 -27.97 -0.58 34.22
CA VAL A 211 -28.47 -0.18 32.88
C VAL A 211 -27.49 -0.61 31.79
N THR A 212 -26.20 -0.70 32.10
CA THR A 212 -25.16 -1.23 31.19
C THR A 212 -25.04 -2.76 31.23
N GLY A 213 -26.03 -3.46 31.79
CA GLY A 213 -26.02 -4.91 31.92
C GLY A 213 -25.31 -5.39 33.18
N VAL A 214 -24.62 -6.52 33.10
CA VAL A 214 -23.89 -7.09 34.23
C VAL A 214 -22.65 -6.23 34.51
N VAL A 215 -22.60 -5.62 35.69
CA VAL A 215 -21.47 -4.87 36.19
C VAL A 215 -20.77 -5.72 37.23
N ASN A 216 -19.48 -5.98 37.04
CA ASN A 216 -18.64 -6.64 38.03
C ASN A 216 -17.56 -5.68 38.51
N ILE A 217 -17.47 -5.47 39.81
CA ILE A 217 -16.44 -4.65 40.45
C ILE A 217 -15.47 -5.60 41.13
N ASN A 218 -14.21 -5.57 40.68
CA ASN A 218 -13.16 -6.40 41.23
C ASN A 218 -12.67 -5.90 42.60
N TYR A 219 -11.85 -6.71 43.27
CA TYR A 219 -11.27 -6.40 44.58
C TYR A 219 -10.48 -5.06 44.60
N GLY A 220 -9.93 -4.65 43.46
CA GLY A 220 -9.23 -3.37 43.32
C GLY A 220 -10.15 -2.15 43.24
N GLY A 221 -11.48 -2.35 43.26
CA GLY A 221 -12.46 -1.29 43.08
C GLY A 221 -12.64 -0.86 41.62
N TYR A 222 -12.13 -1.64 40.66
CA TYR A 222 -12.27 -1.36 39.24
C TYR A 222 -13.40 -2.20 38.65
N ARG A 223 -14.11 -1.61 37.69
CA ARG A 223 -15.08 -2.35 36.89
C ARG A 223 -14.35 -3.24 35.88
N ASP A 224 -14.76 -4.50 35.79
CA ASP A 224 -14.37 -5.38 34.69
C ASP A 224 -14.75 -4.74 33.37
N SER A 225 -13.75 -4.47 32.54
CA SER A 225 -13.90 -3.71 31.31
C SER A 225 -14.09 -4.66 30.14
N VAL A 226 -15.10 -4.40 29.32
CA VAL A 226 -15.34 -5.12 28.07
C VAL A 226 -15.27 -4.12 26.94
N PHE A 227 -14.36 -4.35 26.01
CA PHE A 227 -14.21 -3.58 24.78
C PHE A 227 -14.62 -4.43 23.59
N GLU A 228 -15.16 -3.76 22.58
CA GLU A 228 -15.54 -4.34 21.30
C GLU A 228 -14.65 -3.78 20.20
N PHE A 229 -14.10 -4.71 19.41
CA PHE A 229 -13.50 -4.38 18.13
C PHE A 229 -14.53 -4.62 17.03
N SER A 230 -15.04 -3.54 16.45
CA SER A 230 -16.11 -3.58 15.44
C SER A 230 -15.66 -2.97 14.12
N GLY A 231 -16.34 -3.33 13.04
CA GLY A 231 -16.12 -2.83 11.69
C GLY A 231 -17.40 -2.99 10.88
N LEU A 232 -17.31 -2.84 9.55
CA LEU A 232 -18.47 -2.90 8.65
C LEU A 232 -18.45 -4.17 7.80
N ASP A 233 -19.63 -4.70 7.49
CA ASP A 233 -19.81 -5.75 6.49
C ASP A 233 -20.03 -5.17 5.07
N ILE A 234 -20.23 -6.06 4.08
CA ILE A 234 -20.44 -5.65 2.67
C ILE A 234 -21.67 -4.75 2.46
N LYS A 235 -22.63 -4.72 3.39
CA LYS A 235 -23.82 -3.89 3.35
C LYS A 235 -23.63 -2.56 4.07
N TYR A 236 -22.45 -2.35 4.67
CA TYR A 236 -22.15 -1.26 5.59
C TYR A 236 -22.89 -1.39 6.93
N ASP A 237 -23.26 -2.62 7.32
CA ASP A 237 -23.83 -2.91 8.62
C ASP A 237 -22.69 -3.14 9.63
N SER A 238 -22.79 -2.50 10.80
CA SER A 238 -21.78 -2.58 11.85
C SER A 238 -21.78 -3.96 12.53
N ARG A 239 -20.61 -4.58 12.69
CA ARG A 239 -20.44 -5.91 13.29
C ARG A 239 -19.29 -5.95 14.28
N VAL A 240 -19.48 -6.67 15.39
CA VAL A 240 -18.43 -6.94 16.38
C VAL A 240 -17.61 -8.16 15.95
N PHE A 241 -16.31 -7.98 15.79
CA PHE A 241 -15.36 -9.04 15.41
C PHE A 241 -14.65 -9.66 16.61
N LEU A 242 -14.31 -8.85 17.61
CA LEU A 242 -13.62 -9.31 18.83
C LEU A 242 -14.20 -8.64 20.07
N LEU A 243 -14.32 -9.42 21.13
CA LEU A 243 -14.59 -8.96 22.49
C LEU A 243 -13.29 -9.07 23.29
N ILE A 244 -12.93 -7.98 23.97
CA ILE A 244 -11.72 -7.85 24.76
C ILE A 244 -12.14 -7.58 26.20
N THR A 245 -12.00 -8.57 27.07
CA THR A 245 -12.39 -8.45 28.48
C THR A 245 -11.14 -8.32 29.35
N ASN A 246 -11.12 -7.33 30.23
CA ASN A 246 -10.14 -7.18 31.28
C ASN A 246 -10.85 -7.24 32.65
N ASN A 247 -10.52 -8.24 33.46
CA ASN A 247 -11.15 -8.49 34.76
C ASN A 247 -10.15 -8.41 35.94
N GLY A 248 -9.04 -7.68 35.75
CA GLY A 248 -7.97 -7.55 36.75
C GLY A 248 -7.07 -8.77 36.90
N SER A 249 -7.52 -9.97 36.51
CA SER A 249 -6.69 -11.19 36.48
C SER A 249 -5.88 -11.31 35.17
N GLY A 250 -6.33 -10.62 34.13
CA GLY A 250 -5.69 -10.58 32.82
C GLY A 250 -6.60 -10.01 31.76
N THR A 251 -6.13 -9.99 30.52
CA THR A 251 -6.91 -9.62 29.34
C THR A 251 -7.23 -10.88 28.53
N PHE A 252 -8.50 -11.05 28.17
CA PHE A 252 -9.02 -12.19 27.46
C PHE A 252 -9.65 -11.74 26.14
N LEU A 253 -9.30 -12.42 25.05
CA LEU A 253 -9.86 -12.19 23.73
C LEU A 253 -10.88 -13.28 23.41
N ARG A 254 -12.08 -12.88 22.99
CA ARG A 254 -13.14 -13.78 22.56
C ARG A 254 -13.68 -13.36 21.19
N ILE A 255 -13.78 -14.32 20.28
CA ILE A 255 -14.50 -14.15 19.02
C ILE A 255 -15.98 -14.50 19.28
N PRO A 256 -16.96 -13.68 18.87
CA PRO A 256 -18.38 -14.03 18.97
C PRO A 256 -18.70 -15.33 18.21
N GLU A 257 -19.61 -16.16 18.72
CA GLU A 257 -19.82 -17.56 18.26
C GLU A 257 -20.19 -17.69 16.77
N ASN A 258 -20.81 -16.66 16.19
CA ASN A 258 -21.23 -16.64 14.77
C ASN A 258 -20.31 -15.77 13.90
N MET A 259 -19.08 -15.50 14.35
CA MET A 259 -18.18 -14.56 13.69
C MET A 259 -16.91 -15.23 13.18
N ASN A 260 -16.52 -14.89 11.95
CA ASN A 260 -15.24 -15.27 11.37
C ASN A 260 -14.36 -14.03 11.29
N LEU A 261 -13.12 -14.09 11.77
CA LEU A 261 -12.21 -12.95 11.70
C LEU A 261 -11.86 -12.58 10.24
N GLY A 262 -11.94 -13.53 9.30
CA GLY A 262 -11.75 -13.27 7.88
C GLY A 262 -12.81 -12.33 7.28
N SER A 263 -14.03 -12.31 7.84
CA SER A 263 -15.08 -11.41 7.33
C SER A 263 -14.81 -9.94 7.65
N ALA A 264 -13.88 -9.64 8.56
CA ALA A 264 -13.44 -8.28 8.86
C ALA A 264 -12.87 -7.56 7.63
N TRP A 265 -12.39 -8.33 6.66
CA TRP A 265 -11.73 -7.81 5.47
C TRP A 265 -12.60 -7.89 4.21
N GLU A 266 -13.89 -8.24 4.32
CA GLU A 266 -14.76 -8.44 3.15
C GLU A 266 -14.87 -7.17 2.28
N LEU A 267 -14.93 -6.00 2.90
CA LEU A 267 -14.89 -4.71 2.20
C LEU A 267 -13.53 -4.43 1.52
N GLN A 268 -12.46 -5.12 1.93
CA GLN A 268 -11.13 -5.13 1.30
C GLN A 268 -10.90 -6.38 0.43
N LYS A 269 -11.96 -6.90 -0.23
CA LYS A 269 -11.91 -8.10 -1.08
C LYS A 269 -11.47 -9.37 -0.32
N GLY A 270 -11.65 -9.40 1.00
CA GLY A 270 -11.23 -10.48 1.88
C GLY A 270 -9.72 -10.54 2.15
N ILE A 271 -8.96 -9.52 1.74
CA ILE A 271 -7.51 -9.49 1.88
C ILE A 271 -7.15 -8.66 3.12
N LYS A 272 -6.48 -9.31 4.07
CA LYS A 272 -5.88 -8.62 5.22
C LYS A 272 -4.75 -7.69 4.72
N PRO A 273 -4.79 -6.39 5.04
CA PRO A 273 -3.72 -5.46 4.65
C PRO A 273 -2.38 -5.85 5.27
N LEU A 274 -1.30 -5.59 4.51
CA LEU A 274 0.06 -5.79 4.99
C LEU A 274 0.48 -4.62 5.89
N ASP A 275 1.31 -4.91 6.88
CA ASP A 275 1.94 -3.90 7.75
C ASP A 275 2.98 -3.06 6.98
N VAL A 276 3.64 -3.68 6.01
CA VAL A 276 4.58 -3.03 5.08
C VAL A 276 4.10 -3.21 3.64
N PRO A 277 4.10 -2.14 2.82
CA PRO A 277 3.71 -2.24 1.40
C PRO A 277 4.64 -3.15 0.63
N ILE A 278 4.12 -3.82 -0.40
CA ILE A 278 4.90 -4.74 -1.26
C ILE A 278 6.14 -4.06 -1.85
N CYS A 279 6.01 -2.80 -2.28
CA CYS A 279 7.11 -1.99 -2.82
C CYS A 279 7.79 -1.10 -1.78
N GLY A 280 7.58 -1.36 -0.48
CA GLY A 280 8.07 -0.54 0.61
C GLY A 280 7.39 0.83 0.67
N PHE A 281 7.57 1.56 1.77
CA PHE A 281 6.92 2.85 1.97
C PHE A 281 7.30 3.92 0.93
N GLU A 282 8.51 3.84 0.37
CA GLU A 282 8.98 4.76 -0.68
C GLU A 282 8.72 4.25 -2.11
N GLY A 283 8.15 3.04 -2.28
CA GLY A 283 7.94 2.44 -3.60
C GLY A 283 9.21 1.94 -4.31
N LYS A 284 10.37 1.97 -3.65
CA LYS A 284 11.69 1.67 -4.24
C LYS A 284 12.18 0.24 -4.06
N THR A 285 11.53 -0.58 -3.21
CA THR A 285 12.00 -1.96 -2.97
C THR A 285 11.48 -2.95 -4.01
N CYS A 286 10.51 -2.55 -4.84
CA CYS A 286 10.11 -3.34 -5.99
C CYS A 286 11.25 -3.37 -7.03
N PRO A 287 11.55 -4.52 -7.63
CA PRO A 287 12.57 -4.60 -8.67
C PRO A 287 12.19 -3.66 -9.81
N SER A 288 12.98 -2.61 -9.99
CA SER A 288 12.83 -1.67 -11.10
C SER A 288 12.95 -2.44 -12.42
N ASN A 289 11.97 -2.28 -13.31
CA ASN A 289 12.13 -2.75 -14.69
C ASN A 289 13.34 -2.01 -15.30
N LEU A 290 14.40 -2.76 -15.62
CA LEU A 290 15.65 -2.23 -16.17
C LEU A 290 15.42 -1.28 -17.37
N TRP A 291 14.37 -1.53 -18.15
CA TRP A 291 13.99 -0.71 -19.29
C TRP A 291 13.42 0.68 -18.94
N ASN A 292 12.68 0.82 -17.83
CA ASN A 292 12.12 2.12 -17.44
C ASN A 292 13.18 3.05 -16.88
N ASP A 293 14.05 2.54 -16.01
CA ASP A 293 15.04 3.36 -15.31
C ASP A 293 16.34 3.51 -16.10
N TYR A 294 16.72 2.48 -16.86
CA TYR A 294 18.00 2.46 -17.59
C TYR A 294 17.86 2.37 -19.12
N GLY A 295 16.63 2.41 -19.67
CA GLY A 295 16.41 2.28 -21.11
C GLY A 295 17.20 3.29 -21.95
N ILE A 296 17.28 4.54 -21.49
CA ILE A 296 18.05 5.60 -22.18
C ILE A 296 19.56 5.27 -22.18
N TYR A 297 20.11 4.80 -21.05
CA TYR A 297 21.52 4.44 -20.95
C TYR A 297 21.84 3.20 -21.79
N ILE A 298 20.97 2.19 -21.78
CA ILE A 298 21.12 0.97 -22.59
C ILE A 298 21.11 1.32 -24.09
N MET A 299 20.17 2.18 -24.52
CA MET A 299 20.11 2.64 -25.91
C MET A 299 21.35 3.45 -26.31
N ALA A 300 21.88 4.29 -25.43
CA ALA A 300 23.11 5.03 -25.68
C ALA A 300 24.32 4.11 -25.91
N VAL A 301 24.48 3.07 -25.09
CA VAL A 301 25.57 2.08 -25.25
C VAL A 301 25.45 1.31 -26.57
N ILE A 302 24.23 0.92 -26.96
CA ILE A 302 23.99 0.23 -28.24
C ILE A 302 24.36 1.14 -29.43
N ILE A 303 23.98 2.42 -29.39
CA ILE A 303 24.32 3.38 -30.45
C ILE A 303 25.84 3.55 -30.57
N VAL A 304 26.56 3.66 -29.44
CA VAL A 304 28.02 3.77 -29.44
C VAL A 304 28.67 2.51 -30.03
N LEU A 305 28.19 1.32 -29.67
CA LEU A 305 28.68 0.06 -30.26
C LEU A 305 28.44 0.00 -31.77
N ILE A 306 27.28 0.44 -32.26
CA ILE A 306 26.98 0.49 -33.70
C ILE A 306 27.94 1.45 -34.41
N ILE A 307 28.22 2.62 -33.84
CA ILE A 307 29.17 3.59 -34.43
C ILE A 307 30.57 2.99 -34.50
N ILE A 308 31.02 2.28 -33.45
CA ILE A 308 32.31 1.60 -33.43
C ILE A 308 32.37 0.54 -34.54
N VAL A 309 31.36 -0.33 -34.64
CA VAL A 309 31.29 -1.38 -35.67
C VAL A 309 31.27 -0.78 -37.07
N MET A 310 30.47 0.27 -37.29
CA MET A 310 30.39 0.96 -38.58
C MET A 310 31.74 1.60 -38.96
N SER A 311 32.41 2.25 -38.00
CA SER A 311 33.72 2.85 -38.24
C SER A 311 34.79 1.79 -38.57
N ALA A 312 34.77 0.65 -37.88
CA ALA A 312 35.66 -0.48 -38.14
C ALA A 312 35.38 -1.11 -39.52
N ALA A 313 34.11 -1.27 -39.90
CA ALA A 313 33.71 -1.78 -41.21
C ALA A 313 34.15 -0.85 -42.34
N ILE A 314 33.98 0.46 -42.18
CA ILE A 314 34.46 1.47 -43.15
C ILE A 314 35.99 1.43 -43.27
N TYR A 315 36.69 1.30 -42.14
CA TYR A 315 38.15 1.18 -42.13
C TYR A 315 38.62 -0.09 -42.85
N ALA A 316 38.01 -1.24 -42.54
CA ALA A 316 38.31 -2.51 -43.19
C ALA A 316 38.01 -2.45 -44.69
N HIS A 317 36.89 -1.85 -45.11
CA HIS A 317 36.56 -1.67 -46.53
C HIS A 317 37.59 -0.79 -47.25
N ARG A 318 37.98 0.35 -46.66
CA ARG A 318 39.03 1.21 -47.22
C ARG A 318 40.38 0.52 -47.28
N TYR A 319 40.70 -0.29 -46.27
CA TYR A 319 41.93 -1.09 -46.24
C TYR A 319 41.93 -2.11 -47.37
N HIS A 320 40.86 -2.91 -47.52
CA HIS A 320 40.73 -3.86 -48.62
C HIS A 320 40.80 -3.19 -50.00
N LYS A 321 40.13 -2.05 -50.19
CA LYS A 321 40.19 -1.31 -51.46
C LYS A 321 41.62 -0.88 -51.80
N ARG A 322 42.40 -0.41 -50.81
CA ARG A 322 43.81 -0.05 -51.00
C ARG A 322 44.68 -1.26 -51.31
N GLN A 323 44.41 -2.40 -50.69
CA GLN A 323 45.14 -3.63 -50.98
C GLN A 323 44.86 -4.14 -52.40
N ASN A 324 43.61 -4.09 -52.85
CA ASN A 324 43.25 -4.45 -54.22
C ASN A 324 43.94 -3.53 -55.24
N GLN A 325 43.99 -2.22 -54.98
CA GLN A 325 44.72 -1.27 -55.84
C GLN A 325 46.22 -1.58 -55.93
N LYS A 326 46.85 -2.01 -54.83
CA LYS A 326 48.26 -2.45 -54.83
C LYS A 326 48.44 -3.77 -55.59
N LEU A 327 47.50 -4.70 -55.46
CA LEU A 327 47.54 -5.97 -56.17
C LEU A 327 47.40 -5.73 -57.69
N ASP A 328 46.47 -4.86 -58.11
CA ASP A 328 46.29 -4.48 -59.52
C ASP A 328 47.54 -3.85 -60.14
N GLN A 329 48.32 -3.10 -59.35
CA GLN A 329 49.60 -2.53 -59.80
C GLN A 329 50.66 -3.60 -60.07
N LEU A 330 50.61 -4.77 -59.40
CA LEU A 330 51.57 -5.86 -59.64
C LEU A 330 51.36 -6.55 -60.99
N TRP A 331 50.17 -6.44 -61.58
CA TRP A 331 49.86 -6.97 -62.91
C TRP A 331 50.21 -6.00 -64.04
N GLN A 332 50.61 -4.78 -63.72
CA GLN A 332 51.05 -3.80 -64.72
C GLN A 332 52.50 -4.08 -65.09
N ILE A 333 52.70 -4.67 -66.27
CA ILE A 333 54.03 -4.95 -66.81
C ILE A 333 54.59 -3.64 -67.40
N SER A 334 55.79 -3.24 -66.97
CA SER A 334 56.47 -2.08 -67.54
C SER A 334 56.93 -2.37 -68.96
N PHE A 335 56.62 -1.49 -69.91
CA PHE A 335 57.03 -1.63 -71.31
C PHE A 335 58.56 -1.71 -71.49
N ALA A 336 59.34 -1.21 -70.53
CA ALA A 336 60.80 -1.28 -70.56
C ALA A 336 61.36 -2.69 -70.31
N GLU A 337 60.57 -3.59 -69.71
CA GLU A 337 60.98 -4.97 -69.41
C GLU A 337 60.65 -5.96 -70.54
N LEU A 338 59.91 -5.51 -71.56
CA LEU A 338 59.53 -6.30 -72.72
C LEU A 338 60.68 -6.37 -73.73
N LYS A 339 61.14 -7.58 -74.06
CA LYS A 339 62.15 -7.80 -75.10
C LYS A 339 61.49 -8.25 -76.40
N ASN A 340 61.92 -7.67 -77.52
CA ASN A 340 61.50 -8.11 -78.84
C ASN A 340 61.99 -9.55 -79.10
N PRO A 341 61.17 -10.43 -79.67
CA PRO A 341 61.58 -11.78 -79.99
C PRO A 341 62.66 -11.79 -81.09
N PRO A 342 63.56 -12.81 -81.11
CA PRO A 342 64.55 -12.96 -82.16
C PRO A 342 63.87 -13.15 -83.53
N LYS A 343 64.24 -12.34 -84.52
CA LYS A 343 63.66 -12.39 -85.89
C LYS A 343 64.09 -13.68 -86.60
N ILE A 344 63.14 -14.56 -86.90
CA ILE A 344 63.35 -15.73 -87.76
C ILE A 344 62.83 -15.41 -89.16
N LYS A 345 63.63 -15.69 -90.19
CA LYS A 345 63.23 -15.57 -91.60
C LYS A 345 62.25 -16.69 -91.95
N SER A 346 61.10 -16.27 -92.47
CA SER A 346 59.96 -17.01 -93.04
C SER A 346 60.12 -18.51 -93.33
N THR A 347 59.23 -19.31 -92.74
CA THR A 347 58.61 -20.44 -93.46
C THR A 347 57.20 -20.67 -92.90
N HIS A 348 56.22 -20.85 -93.79
CA HIS A 348 54.82 -21.12 -93.47
C HIS A 348 54.68 -22.35 -92.57
N ILE A 349 54.08 -22.20 -91.39
CA ILE A 349 53.68 -23.31 -90.52
C ILE A 349 52.20 -23.10 -90.20
N SER A 350 51.36 -24.04 -90.65
CA SER A 350 49.97 -24.18 -90.25
C SER A 350 49.90 -24.63 -88.79
N GLN A 351 49.03 -24.00 -88.00
CA GLN A 351 48.71 -24.46 -86.65
C GLN A 351 47.25 -24.91 -86.62
N ASN A 352 47.04 -26.22 -86.68
CA ASN A 352 45.82 -26.86 -86.25
C ASN A 352 46.16 -27.93 -85.20
N SER A 353 45.28 -27.99 -84.20
CA SER A 353 45.15 -29.00 -83.12
C SER A 353 46.18 -28.98 -81.98
N LEU A 354 45.68 -28.97 -80.74
CA LEU A 354 45.63 -30.17 -79.89
C LEU A 354 44.92 -29.90 -78.55
N GLU A 355 43.90 -30.73 -78.26
CA GLU A 355 43.66 -31.25 -76.90
C GLU A 355 44.92 -32.03 -76.45
N SER A 356 45.35 -32.08 -75.19
CA SER A 356 44.68 -32.82 -74.11
C SER A 356 45.57 -32.84 -72.84
N LYS A 357 44.91 -33.03 -71.69
CA LYS A 357 45.34 -33.68 -70.44
C LYS A 357 46.84 -33.82 -70.09
N SER A 358 47.21 -33.19 -68.97
CA SER A 358 47.98 -33.71 -67.82
C SER A 358 49.13 -34.72 -68.07
N THR A 359 50.37 -34.31 -67.80
CA THR A 359 51.28 -35.00 -66.84
C THR A 359 52.55 -34.19 -66.51
N ASN A 360 52.90 -34.25 -65.23
CA ASN A 360 54.17 -34.03 -64.52
C ASN A 360 55.41 -33.45 -65.24
N ASN A 361 55.84 -32.31 -64.68
CA ASN A 361 57.16 -31.69 -64.66
C ASN A 361 58.35 -32.48 -65.24
N THR A 362 58.81 -32.04 -66.41
CA THR A 362 60.24 -31.88 -66.72
C THR A 362 60.40 -30.58 -67.51
N MET A 363 60.99 -29.55 -66.89
CA MET A 363 61.27 -28.26 -67.54
C MET A 363 62.35 -28.43 -68.62
N LYS A 364 61.93 -28.71 -69.85
CA LYS A 364 62.66 -28.27 -71.04
C LYS A 364 61.87 -27.13 -71.65
N SER A 365 62.49 -25.95 -71.64
CA SER A 365 61.99 -24.72 -72.27
C SER A 365 61.67 -24.97 -73.74
N SER A 366 60.40 -25.24 -74.03
CA SER A 366 59.83 -25.23 -75.37
C SER A 366 59.50 -23.79 -75.72
N HIS A 367 60.45 -23.07 -76.30
CA HIS A 367 60.16 -21.81 -76.97
C HIS A 367 59.51 -22.14 -78.32
N ASN A 368 58.18 -22.12 -78.37
CA ASN A 368 57.46 -22.01 -79.64
C ASN A 368 57.59 -20.56 -80.14
N PRO A 369 58.26 -20.31 -81.27
CA PRO A 369 58.32 -18.96 -81.84
C PRO A 369 56.97 -18.61 -82.48
N MET A 370 56.27 -17.62 -81.92
CA MET A 370 55.07 -17.04 -82.54
C MET A 370 55.47 -15.88 -83.46
N ALA A 371 54.91 -15.87 -84.68
CA ALA A 371 55.13 -14.81 -85.65
C ALA A 371 54.11 -13.67 -85.45
N GLU A 372 54.57 -12.41 -85.57
CA GLU A 372 53.70 -11.23 -85.48
C GLU A 372 52.57 -11.27 -86.53
N THR A 373 51.35 -10.92 -86.13
CA THR A 373 50.19 -10.78 -87.03
C THR A 373 49.73 -9.32 -87.07
N LYS A 374 48.92 -8.92 -88.06
CA LYS A 374 48.43 -7.53 -88.19
C LYS A 374 47.70 -7.00 -86.94
N ASN A 375 47.16 -7.89 -86.10
CA ASN A 375 46.32 -7.53 -84.96
C ASN A 375 47.01 -7.71 -83.59
N TYR A 376 48.17 -8.40 -83.52
CA TYR A 376 48.84 -8.73 -82.26
C TYR A 376 50.36 -8.68 -82.41
N LYS A 377 51.05 -8.08 -81.42
CA LYS A 377 52.51 -8.02 -81.33
C LYS A 377 52.96 -8.78 -80.09
N TYR A 378 53.73 -9.84 -80.29
CA TYR A 378 54.20 -10.69 -79.21
C TYR A 378 55.52 -10.17 -78.64
N PHE A 379 55.59 -10.07 -77.32
CA PHE A 379 56.77 -9.69 -76.55
C PHE A 379 57.19 -10.81 -75.59
N VAL A 380 58.45 -10.85 -75.20
CA VAL A 380 58.95 -11.83 -74.22
C VAL A 380 59.15 -11.15 -72.86
N TYR A 381 58.50 -11.68 -71.81
CA TYR A 381 58.63 -11.24 -70.42
C TYR A 381 59.03 -12.42 -69.54
N ARG A 382 60.17 -12.33 -68.84
CA ARG A 382 60.68 -13.38 -67.92
C ARG A 382 60.64 -14.82 -68.48
N GLN A 383 61.02 -15.00 -69.75
CA GLN A 383 61.06 -16.29 -70.48
C GLN A 383 59.69 -16.88 -70.87
N GLU A 384 58.61 -16.12 -70.69
CA GLU A 384 57.27 -16.46 -71.18
C GLU A 384 56.83 -15.48 -72.27
N ASN A 385 56.08 -15.97 -73.26
CA ASN A 385 55.57 -15.16 -74.37
C ASN A 385 54.27 -14.45 -73.93
N VAL A 386 54.21 -13.13 -74.09
CA VAL A 386 53.05 -12.29 -73.78
C VAL A 386 52.57 -11.62 -75.07
N ALA A 387 51.25 -11.60 -75.29
CA ALA A 387 50.62 -11.13 -76.53
C ALA A 387 50.11 -9.69 -76.45
#